data_AF-A0A345GVN2-F1
#
_entry.id   AF-A0A345GVN2-F1
#
_cell.length_a   1.000
_cell.length_b   1.000
_cell.length_c   1.000
_cell.angle_alpha   90.00
_cell.angle_beta   90.00
_cell.angle_gamma   90.00
#
_symmetry.space_group_name_H-M   'P 1'
#
loop_
_entity.id
_entity.type
_entity.pdbx_description
1 polymer ?
#
loop_
_entity_poly.entity_id
_entity_poly.type
_entity_poly.pdbx_seq_one_letter_code
_entity_poly.pdbx_strand_id
1 'polypeptide(L)'
;MHRELVLSAFKKAREEVKEATGVTMSTTGLSKKISDCLMEAYHFQYHEKSLRNKYNLAKKEQSVELKSSVANYLCRYLGYENYAAFIVEKDKEANPIETAEAELIETGKIQREPSMGEKLKIIIQKNKVTLIFSSLLFLMYFGLYTLQEQRSVIAVKETSAKIDFQVEKDNSVWDTQFSV
;
A
#
# COMPACT_ATOMS: atom_id res chain seq x y z
N MET A 1 -17.94 -22.83 4.21
CA MET A 1 -17.18 -22.75 2.93
C MET A 1 -16.04 -21.72 2.92
N HIS A 2 -15.54 -21.21 4.05
CA HIS A 2 -14.41 -20.24 4.03
C HIS A 2 -13.11 -20.82 4.63
N ARG A 3 -13.04 -22.15 4.79
CA ARG A 3 -11.91 -22.82 5.46
C ARG A 3 -10.59 -22.50 4.76
N GLU A 4 -10.54 -22.70 3.45
CA GLU A 4 -9.33 -22.51 2.65
C GLU A 4 -8.88 -21.06 2.61
N LEU A 5 -9.82 -20.11 2.57
CA LEU A 5 -9.53 -18.69 2.65
C LEU A 5 -8.77 -18.36 3.94
N VAL A 6 -9.27 -18.84 5.08
CA VAL A 6 -8.63 -18.61 6.39
C VAL A 6 -7.26 -19.29 6.45
N LEU A 7 -7.15 -20.55 5.97
CA LEU A 7 -5.86 -21.25 5.97
C LEU A 7 -4.83 -20.56 5.08
N SER A 8 -5.24 -20.09 3.91
CA SER A 8 -4.37 -19.37 2.95
C SER A 8 -3.90 -18.04 3.54
N ALA A 9 -4.78 -17.29 4.21
CA ALA A 9 -4.41 -16.03 4.87
C ALA A 9 -3.35 -16.26 5.96
N PHE A 10 -3.52 -17.29 6.79
CA PHE A 10 -2.52 -17.62 7.82
C PHE A 10 -1.22 -18.19 7.24
N LYS A 11 -1.28 -18.88 6.09
CA LYS A 11 -0.10 -19.33 5.37
C LYS A 11 0.71 -18.13 4.86
N LYS A 12 0.07 -17.20 4.16
CA LYS A 12 0.69 -15.95 3.68
C LYS A 12 1.32 -15.16 4.83
N ALA A 13 0.57 -14.93 5.91
CA ALA A 13 1.08 -14.20 7.07
C ALA A 13 2.31 -14.88 7.70
N ARG A 14 2.33 -16.22 7.74
CA ARG A 14 3.47 -16.99 8.24
C ARG A 14 4.70 -16.83 7.35
N GLU A 15 4.52 -16.91 6.05
CA GLU A 15 5.59 -16.73 5.06
C GLU A 15 6.20 -15.33 5.18
N GLU A 16 5.37 -14.29 5.21
CA GLU A 16 5.83 -12.91 5.39
C GLU A 16 6.61 -12.69 6.70
N VAL A 17 6.17 -13.30 7.81
CA VAL A 17 6.91 -13.19 9.09
C VAL A 17 8.23 -13.95 9.04
N LYS A 18 8.21 -15.14 8.43
CA LYS A 18 9.40 -15.98 8.30
C LYS A 18 10.44 -15.29 7.39
N GLU A 19 10.01 -14.64 6.32
CA GLU A 19 10.88 -13.86 5.44
C GLU A 19 11.46 -12.62 6.13
N ALA A 20 10.65 -11.91 6.92
CA ALA A 20 11.09 -10.69 7.60
C ALA A 20 12.01 -10.95 8.81
N THR A 21 11.80 -12.04 9.55
CA THR A 21 12.46 -12.28 10.85
C THR A 21 13.25 -13.58 10.95
N GLY A 22 13.05 -14.52 10.03
CA GLY A 22 13.59 -15.88 10.13
C GLY A 22 12.92 -16.77 11.16
N VAL A 23 11.96 -16.27 11.95
CA VAL A 23 11.34 -17.00 13.07
C VAL A 23 9.89 -17.38 12.77
N THR A 24 9.46 -18.55 13.26
CA THR A 24 8.06 -18.97 13.16
C THR A 24 7.25 -18.35 14.29
N MET A 25 6.26 -17.53 13.94
CA MET A 25 5.38 -16.87 14.91
C MET A 25 4.21 -17.77 15.36
N SER A 26 3.74 -17.55 16.59
CA SER A 26 2.59 -18.26 17.15
C SER A 26 1.29 -17.92 16.40
N THR A 27 0.27 -18.77 16.52
CA THR A 27 -1.06 -18.53 15.92
C THR A 27 -1.69 -17.23 16.42
N THR A 28 -1.47 -16.89 17.69
CA THR A 28 -1.89 -15.61 18.27
C THR A 28 -1.19 -14.43 17.59
N GLY A 29 0.13 -14.50 17.41
CA GLY A 29 0.87 -13.44 16.73
C GLY A 29 0.46 -13.28 15.26
N LEU A 30 0.26 -14.38 14.54
CA LEU A 30 -0.23 -14.34 13.15
C LEU A 30 -1.63 -13.73 13.05
N SER A 31 -2.53 -14.07 13.99
CA SER A 31 -3.88 -13.50 14.02
C SER A 31 -3.85 -11.99 14.26
N LYS A 32 -2.96 -11.54 15.15
CA LYS A 32 -2.72 -10.13 15.41
C LYS A 32 -2.18 -9.42 14.18
N LYS A 33 -1.13 -9.96 13.54
CA LYS A 33 -0.55 -9.40 12.32
C LYS A 33 -1.58 -9.21 11.21
N ILE A 34 -2.43 -10.21 10.97
CA ILE A 34 -3.50 -10.09 9.96
C ILE A 34 -4.52 -9.02 10.38
N SER A 35 -4.95 -9.01 11.65
CA SER A 35 -5.86 -7.99 12.18
C SER A 35 -5.31 -6.57 12.00
N ASP A 36 -4.04 -6.36 12.36
CA ASP A 36 -3.36 -5.08 12.27
C ASP A 36 -3.25 -4.66 10.79
N CYS A 37 -2.88 -5.59 9.89
CA CYS A 37 -2.85 -5.32 8.45
C CYS A 37 -4.24 -4.95 7.88
N LEU A 38 -5.30 -5.62 8.31
CA LEU A 38 -6.66 -5.28 7.87
C LEU A 38 -7.10 -3.89 8.32
N MET A 39 -6.68 -3.49 9.52
CA MET A 39 -6.93 -2.14 10.03
C MET A 39 -6.09 -1.09 9.30
N GLU A 40 -4.80 -1.34 9.11
CA GLU A 40 -3.86 -0.38 8.51
C GLU A 40 -4.12 -0.17 7.02
N ALA A 41 -4.29 -1.25 6.26
CA ALA A 41 -4.41 -1.18 4.79
C ALA A 41 -5.84 -0.92 4.31
N TYR A 42 -6.84 -1.42 5.04
CA TYR A 42 -8.24 -1.39 4.59
C TYR A 42 -9.19 -0.68 5.55
N HIS A 43 -8.69 -0.15 6.68
CA HIS A 43 -9.49 0.47 7.73
C HIS A 43 -10.64 -0.43 8.22
N PHE A 44 -10.41 -1.75 8.21
CA PHE A 44 -11.40 -2.73 8.61
C PHE A 44 -11.02 -3.37 9.95
N GLN A 45 -11.81 -3.06 10.99
CA GLN A 45 -11.59 -3.62 12.31
C GLN A 45 -12.10 -5.06 12.39
N TYR A 46 -11.18 -6.01 12.60
CA TYR A 46 -11.53 -7.39 12.85
C TYR A 46 -10.70 -7.99 13.98
N HIS A 47 -11.34 -8.39 15.08
CA HIS A 47 -10.62 -8.84 16.26
C HIS A 47 -9.78 -10.11 16.04
N GLU A 48 -8.52 -10.05 16.46
CA GLU A 48 -7.57 -11.16 16.48
C GLU A 48 -8.14 -12.45 17.09
N LYS A 49 -8.93 -12.34 18.18
CA LYS A 49 -9.52 -13.49 18.88
C LYS A 49 -10.52 -14.24 17.99
N SER A 50 -11.34 -13.49 17.25
CA SER A 50 -12.30 -14.05 16.30
C SER A 50 -11.58 -14.75 15.16
N LEU A 51 -10.53 -14.11 14.61
CA LEU A 51 -9.75 -14.68 13.53
C LEU A 51 -9.04 -15.99 13.95
N ARG A 52 -8.42 -15.98 15.13
CA ARG A 52 -7.77 -17.16 15.72
C ARG A 52 -8.76 -18.31 15.92
N ASN A 53 -9.95 -18.01 16.45
CA ASN A 53 -10.99 -19.02 16.64
C ASN A 53 -11.41 -19.65 15.30
N LYS A 54 -11.60 -18.84 14.26
CA LYS A 54 -11.94 -19.32 12.90
C LYS A 54 -10.81 -20.18 12.31
N TYR A 55 -9.55 -19.80 12.52
CA TYR A 55 -8.40 -20.62 12.11
C TYR A 55 -8.34 -21.96 12.85
N ASN A 56 -8.59 -21.98 14.15
CA ASN A 56 -8.61 -23.23 14.92
C ASN A 56 -9.72 -24.18 14.45
N LEU A 57 -10.89 -23.64 14.08
CA LEU A 57 -11.97 -24.42 13.47
C LEU A 57 -11.55 -24.95 12.09
N ALA A 58 -10.94 -24.11 11.25
CA ALA A 58 -10.43 -24.49 9.93
C ALA A 58 -9.39 -25.61 10.00
N LYS A 59 -8.51 -25.57 11.01
CA LYS A 59 -7.48 -26.58 11.24
C LYS A 59 -8.06 -27.93 11.68
N LYS A 60 -9.18 -27.92 12.40
CA LYS A 60 -9.93 -29.12 12.81
C LYS A 60 -10.87 -29.65 11.71
N GLU A 61 -10.74 -29.14 10.49
CA GLU A 61 -11.56 -29.50 9.33
C GLU A 61 -13.06 -29.22 9.53
N GLN A 62 -13.40 -28.35 10.47
CA GLN A 62 -14.78 -27.97 10.72
C GLN A 62 -15.23 -26.89 9.73
N SER A 63 -16.54 -26.83 9.47
CA SER A 63 -17.09 -25.78 8.62
C SER A 63 -16.81 -24.41 9.22
N VAL A 64 -16.15 -23.55 8.44
CA VAL A 64 -15.90 -22.17 8.80
C VAL A 64 -16.78 -21.25 7.99
N GLU A 65 -17.54 -20.45 8.72
CA GLU A 65 -18.37 -19.37 8.21
C GLU A 65 -17.83 -18.02 8.68
N LEU A 66 -17.66 -17.12 7.72
CA LEU A 66 -17.24 -15.75 7.94
C LEU A 66 -18.37 -14.84 7.47
N LYS A 67 -18.45 -13.65 8.05
CA LYS A 67 -19.28 -12.58 7.49
C LYS A 67 -18.73 -12.24 6.10
N SER A 68 -19.61 -11.95 5.15
CA SER A 68 -19.26 -11.61 3.77
C SER A 68 -18.23 -10.47 3.69
N SER A 69 -18.36 -9.45 4.54
CA SER A 69 -17.38 -8.36 4.65
C SER A 69 -15.99 -8.87 5.01
N VAL A 70 -15.88 -9.70 6.05
CA VAL A 70 -14.61 -10.28 6.51
C VAL A 70 -13.98 -11.15 5.43
N ALA A 71 -14.78 -11.97 4.76
CA ALA A 71 -14.30 -12.81 3.67
C ALA A 71 -13.69 -11.96 2.54
N ASN A 72 -14.38 -10.90 2.11
CA ASN A 72 -13.86 -10.00 1.08
C ASN A 72 -12.57 -9.30 1.50
N TYR A 73 -12.47 -8.80 2.73
CA TYR A 73 -11.23 -8.16 3.21
C TYR A 73 -10.07 -9.15 3.33
N LEU A 74 -10.32 -10.39 3.74
CA LEU A 74 -9.29 -11.44 3.72
C LEU A 74 -8.87 -11.82 2.30
N CYS A 75 -9.79 -11.79 1.33
CA CYS A 75 -9.44 -11.98 -0.08
C CYS A 75 -8.53 -10.86 -0.57
N ARG A 76 -8.82 -9.60 -0.21
CA ARG A 76 -7.95 -8.46 -0.53
C ARG A 76 -6.59 -8.56 0.13
N TYR A 77 -6.54 -9.00 1.40
CA TYR A 77 -5.26 -9.32 2.06
C TYR A 77 -4.44 -10.34 1.28
N LEU A 78 -5.09 -11.35 0.68
CA LEU A 78 -4.42 -12.34 -0.17
C LEU A 78 -4.02 -11.80 -1.56
N GLY A 79 -4.61 -10.68 -2.01
CA GLY A 79 -4.37 -10.08 -3.33
C GLY A 79 -5.52 -10.25 -4.32
N TYR A 80 -6.66 -10.81 -3.89
CA TYR A 80 -7.86 -10.99 -4.70
C TYR A 80 -8.84 -9.82 -4.48
N GLU A 81 -9.62 -9.47 -5.50
CA GLU A 81 -10.58 -8.35 -5.38
C GLU A 81 -11.72 -8.66 -4.40
N ASN A 82 -12.24 -9.88 -4.45
CA ASN A 82 -13.38 -10.32 -3.66
C ASN A 82 -13.37 -11.85 -3.51
N TYR A 83 -14.34 -12.37 -2.75
CA TYR A 83 -14.45 -13.81 -2.51
C TYR A 83 -14.77 -14.63 -3.77
N ALA A 84 -15.56 -14.11 -4.71
CA ALA A 84 -15.84 -14.83 -5.95
C ALA A 84 -14.57 -15.00 -6.80
N ALA A 85 -13.72 -13.97 -6.87
CA ALA A 85 -12.43 -14.05 -7.56
C ALA A 85 -11.50 -15.11 -6.93
N PHE A 86 -11.50 -15.22 -5.60
CA PHE A 86 -10.75 -16.27 -4.89
C PHE A 86 -11.22 -17.68 -5.27
N ILE A 87 -12.53 -17.91 -5.38
CA ILE A 87 -13.09 -19.22 -5.72
C ILE A 87 -12.76 -19.61 -7.16
N VAL A 88 -12.93 -18.69 -8.11
CA VAL A 88 -12.59 -18.95 -9.52
C VAL A 88 -11.13 -19.37 -9.68
N GLU A 89 -10.21 -18.72 -8.98
CA GLU A 89 -8.79 -19.08 -9.06
C GLU A 89 -8.49 -20.43 -8.38
N LYS A 90 -9.18 -20.72 -7.27
CA LYS A 90 -9.07 -22.02 -6.60
C LYS A 90 -9.59 -23.17 -7.45
N ASP A 91 -10.69 -22.96 -8.15
CA ASP A 91 -11.27 -23.96 -9.04
C ASP A 91 -10.33 -24.26 -10.23
N LYS A 92 -9.62 -23.26 -10.75
CA LYS A 92 -8.57 -23.45 -11.77
C LYS A 92 -7.37 -24.24 -11.24
N GLU A 93 -6.94 -23.96 -10.00
CA GLU A 93 -5.84 -24.70 -9.38
C GLU A 93 -6.21 -26.18 -9.12
N ALA A 94 -7.49 -26.46 -8.83
CA ALA A 94 -7.98 -27.81 -8.55
C ALA A 94 -8.19 -28.66 -9.82
N ASN A 95 -8.51 -28.04 -10.96
CA ASN A 95 -8.66 -28.72 -12.26
C ASN A 95 -7.73 -28.09 -13.31
N PRO A 96 -6.44 -28.48 -13.35
CA PRO A 96 -5.47 -27.95 -14.32
C PRO A 96 -5.68 -28.45 -15.76
N ILE A 97 -6.82 -29.08 -16.09
CA ILE A 97 -7.07 -29.68 -17.39
C ILE A 97 -8.46 -29.23 -17.87
N GLU A 98 -8.50 -28.77 -19.13
CA GLU A 98 -9.66 -28.23 -19.88
C GLU A 98 -9.83 -26.70 -19.82
N THR A 99 -8.78 -26.00 -20.23
CA THR A 99 -8.92 -24.70 -20.91
C THR A 99 -9.05 -24.93 -22.41
N ALA A 100 -10.22 -25.37 -22.85
CA ALA A 100 -10.77 -25.19 -24.20
C ALA A 100 -12.21 -25.72 -24.13
N GLU A 101 -13.18 -25.00 -24.70
CA GLU A 101 -14.59 -25.43 -24.80
C GLU A 101 -15.49 -25.20 -23.56
N ALA A 102 -15.60 -23.94 -23.13
CA ALA A 102 -16.82 -23.48 -22.45
C ALA A 102 -17.07 -21.98 -22.71
N GLU A 103 -16.97 -21.54 -23.97
CA GLU A 103 -17.74 -20.39 -24.45
C GLU A 103 -18.95 -20.93 -25.23
N LEU A 104 -20.16 -20.48 -24.84
CA LEU A 104 -21.51 -20.68 -25.42
C LEU A 104 -22.43 -21.45 -24.46
N ILE A 105 -23.20 -20.80 -23.58
CA ILE A 105 -24.57 -20.26 -23.76
C ILE A 105 -25.06 -20.02 -22.30
N GLU A 106 -25.77 -18.99 -21.83
CA GLU A 106 -26.42 -17.82 -22.40
C GLU A 106 -26.74 -16.83 -21.24
N THR A 107 -26.83 -15.55 -21.59
CA THR A 107 -27.67 -14.50 -20.98
C THR A 107 -27.42 -14.05 -19.53
N GLY A 108 -26.78 -12.88 -19.41
CA GLY A 108 -26.93 -12.03 -18.22
C GLY A 108 -25.85 -10.99 -17.99
N LYS A 109 -25.66 -10.02 -18.92
CA LYS A 109 -24.87 -8.78 -18.74
C LYS A 109 -23.60 -8.93 -17.88
N ILE A 110 -22.58 -9.56 -18.44
CA ILE A 110 -21.21 -9.44 -17.91
C ILE A 110 -20.69 -8.07 -18.36
N GLN A 111 -20.76 -7.07 -17.48
CA GLN A 111 -19.86 -5.93 -17.57
C GLN A 111 -18.46 -6.50 -17.41
N ARG A 112 -17.71 -6.61 -18.50
CA ARG A 112 -16.26 -6.75 -18.44
C ARG A 112 -15.76 -5.52 -17.68
N GLU A 113 -15.42 -5.68 -16.40
CA GLU A 113 -14.77 -4.61 -15.67
C GLU A 113 -13.39 -4.42 -16.31
N PRO A 114 -13.11 -3.20 -16.76
CA PRO A 114 -12.13 -2.99 -17.78
C PRO A 114 -10.74 -2.97 -17.11
N SER A 115 -9.74 -3.40 -17.87
CA SER A 115 -8.34 -3.55 -17.44
C SER A 115 -7.86 -2.30 -16.69
N MET A 116 -6.87 -2.39 -15.80
CA MET A 116 -6.44 -1.26 -14.95
C MET A 116 -6.17 0.04 -15.76
N GLY A 117 -5.76 -0.08 -17.02
CA GLY A 117 -5.61 1.05 -17.96
C GLY A 117 -6.92 1.71 -18.45
N GLU A 118 -8.04 1.00 -18.45
CA GLU A 118 -9.36 1.50 -18.83
C GLU A 118 -10.13 2.11 -17.64
N LYS A 119 -9.90 1.64 -16.40
CA LYS A 119 -10.42 2.31 -15.18
C LYS A 119 -9.86 3.72 -15.03
N LEU A 120 -8.59 3.93 -15.38
CA LEU A 120 -7.99 5.27 -15.49
C LEU A 120 -8.65 6.12 -16.58
N LYS A 121 -8.99 5.55 -17.75
CA LYS A 121 -9.72 6.28 -18.81
C LYS A 121 -11.12 6.72 -18.35
N ILE A 122 -11.84 5.92 -17.59
CA ILE A 122 -13.20 6.27 -17.11
C ILE A 122 -13.15 7.44 -16.12
N ILE A 123 -12.16 7.47 -15.23
CA ILE A 123 -11.98 8.58 -14.27
C ILE A 123 -11.53 9.86 -15.01
N ILE A 124 -10.63 9.74 -15.98
CA ILE A 124 -10.15 10.87 -16.81
C ILE A 124 -11.26 11.45 -17.69
N GLN A 125 -12.15 10.62 -18.23
CA GLN A 125 -13.24 11.10 -19.10
C GLN A 125 -14.39 11.77 -18.33
N LYS A 126 -14.68 11.34 -17.10
CA LYS A 126 -15.87 11.80 -16.37
C LYS A 126 -15.67 13.14 -15.65
N ASN A 127 -14.45 13.47 -15.22
CA ASN A 127 -14.18 14.68 -14.41
C ASN A 127 -12.95 15.48 -14.90
N LYS A 128 -13.01 16.02 -16.13
CA LYS A 128 -11.95 16.89 -16.69
C LYS A 128 -11.59 18.07 -15.78
N VAL A 129 -12.58 18.62 -15.07
CA VAL A 129 -12.39 19.75 -14.15
C VAL A 129 -11.56 19.36 -12.93
N THR A 130 -11.81 18.19 -12.33
CA THR A 130 -11.05 17.72 -11.16
C THR A 130 -9.57 17.50 -11.48
N LEU A 131 -9.25 17.05 -12.70
CA LEU A 131 -7.87 16.86 -13.14
C LEU A 131 -7.13 18.20 -13.28
N ILE A 132 -7.78 19.22 -13.82
CA ILE A 132 -7.22 20.58 -13.91
C ILE A 132 -6.98 21.15 -12.52
N PHE A 133 -7.94 21.00 -11.60
CA PHE A 133 -7.78 21.44 -10.20
C PHE A 133 -6.64 20.71 -9.49
N SER A 134 -6.53 19.40 -9.66
CA SER A 134 -5.44 18.60 -9.09
C SER A 134 -4.08 19.05 -9.64
N SER A 135 -3.98 19.29 -10.94
CA SER A 135 -2.76 19.80 -11.57
C SER A 135 -2.39 21.20 -11.08
N LEU A 136 -3.37 22.10 -10.92
CA LEU A 136 -3.15 23.45 -10.39
C LEU A 136 -2.66 23.43 -8.95
N LEU A 137 -3.26 22.58 -8.09
CA LEU A 137 -2.81 22.40 -6.70
C LEU A 137 -1.39 21.85 -6.63
N PHE A 138 -1.05 20.91 -7.51
CA PHE A 138 0.30 20.35 -7.57
C PHE A 138 1.34 21.39 -8.00
N LEU A 139 1.04 22.20 -9.04
CA LEU A 139 1.93 23.28 -9.48
C LEU A 139 2.07 24.38 -8.42
N MET A 140 0.99 24.72 -7.71
CA MET A 140 1.05 25.68 -6.60
C MET A 140 1.96 25.16 -5.48
N TYR A 141 1.78 23.89 -5.08
CA TYR A 141 2.61 23.25 -4.06
C TYR A 141 4.10 23.24 -4.47
N PHE A 142 4.38 22.87 -5.72
CA PHE A 142 5.74 22.85 -6.26
C PHE A 142 6.36 24.26 -6.33
N GLY A 143 5.57 25.27 -6.69
CA GLY A 143 6.00 26.67 -6.65
C GLY A 143 6.39 27.12 -5.24
N LEU A 144 5.60 26.77 -4.23
CA LEU A 144 5.94 27.07 -2.83
C LEU A 144 7.21 26.32 -2.37
N TYR A 145 7.37 25.07 -2.78
CA TYR A 145 8.57 24.28 -2.48
C TYR A 145 9.83 24.92 -3.05
N THR A 146 9.81 25.30 -4.33
CA THR A 146 10.96 25.96 -4.97
C THR A 146 11.28 27.31 -4.35
N LEU A 147 10.28 28.11 -3.95
CA LEU A 147 10.50 29.37 -3.24
C LEU A 147 11.16 29.16 -1.87
N GLN A 148 10.78 28.10 -1.15
CA GLN A 148 11.40 27.76 0.13
C GLN A 148 12.89 27.43 -0.04
N GLU A 149 13.24 26.70 -1.10
CA GLU A 149 14.62 26.33 -1.40
C GLU A 149 15.46 27.52 -1.86
N GLN A 150 14.91 28.41 -2.69
CA GLN A 150 15.60 29.65 -3.06
C GLN A 150 15.89 30.52 -1.83
N ARG A 151 14.95 30.59 -0.88
CA ARG A 151 15.13 31.36 0.36
C ARG A 151 16.24 30.80 1.25
N SER A 152 16.37 29.48 1.35
CA SER A 152 17.46 28.87 2.12
C SER A 152 18.83 29.11 1.47
N VAL A 153 18.91 29.05 0.13
CA VAL A 153 20.15 29.31 -0.61
C VAL A 153 20.63 30.77 -0.46
N ILE A 154 19.70 31.75 -0.47
CA ILE A 154 20.06 33.17 -0.29
C ILE A 154 20.58 33.42 1.13
N ALA A 155 19.94 32.86 2.16
CA ALA A 155 20.38 33.01 3.55
C ALA A 155 21.80 32.47 3.78
N VAL A 156 22.18 31.38 3.09
CA VAL A 156 23.53 30.80 3.18
C VAL A 156 24.58 31.68 2.47
N LYS A 157 24.22 32.36 1.37
CA LYS A 157 25.14 33.27 0.67
C LYS A 157 25.42 34.53 1.48
N GLU A 158 24.41 35.10 2.14
CA GLU A 158 24.59 36.28 2.99
C GLU A 158 25.47 36.00 4.21
N THR A 159 25.33 34.83 4.84
CA THR A 159 26.21 34.45 5.96
C THR A 159 27.64 34.21 5.52
N SER A 160 27.85 33.57 4.37
CA SER A 160 29.20 33.33 3.82
C SER A 160 29.93 34.65 3.50
N ALA A 161 29.26 35.59 2.81
CA ALA A 161 29.85 36.89 2.48
C ALA A 161 30.22 37.72 3.73
N LYS A 162 29.42 37.61 4.81
CA LYS A 162 29.71 38.30 6.06
C LYS A 162 30.93 37.73 6.79
N ILE A 163 31.15 36.42 6.68
CA ILE A 163 32.33 35.75 7.27
C ILE A 163 33.58 36.17 6.51
N ASP A 164 33.57 36.14 5.17
CA ASP A 164 34.71 36.55 4.34
C ASP A 164 35.12 38.01 4.61
N PHE A 165 34.14 38.91 4.72
CA PHE A 165 34.39 40.32 5.05
C PHE A 165 35.04 40.51 6.43
N GLN A 166 34.68 39.69 7.41
CA GLN A 166 35.26 39.76 8.75
C GLN A 166 36.72 39.25 8.76
N VAL A 167 36.99 38.16 8.03
CA VAL A 167 38.35 37.60 7.89
C VAL A 167 39.30 38.58 7.19
N GLU A 168 38.85 39.25 6.12
CA GLU A 168 39.63 40.29 5.42
C GLU A 168 39.99 41.46 6.36
N LYS A 169 39.00 41.92 7.14
CA LYS A 169 39.20 43.01 8.10
C LYS A 169 40.24 42.65 9.16
N ASP A 170 40.14 41.46 9.73
CA ASP A 170 41.05 41.02 10.78
C ASP A 170 42.48 40.88 10.23
N ASN A 171 42.68 40.33 9.02
CA ASN A 171 43.99 40.24 8.37
C ASN A 171 44.65 41.61 8.12
N SER A 172 43.88 42.61 7.68
CA SER A 172 44.42 43.97 7.45
C SER A 172 44.94 44.67 8.71
N VAL A 173 44.39 44.33 9.88
CA VAL A 173 44.83 44.86 11.18
C VAL A 173 46.17 44.27 11.58
N TRP A 174 46.40 42.98 11.31
CA TRP A 174 47.68 42.31 11.58
C TRP A 174 48.80 42.88 10.71
N ASP A 175 48.59 43.09 9.41
CA ASP A 175 49.63 43.62 8.50
C ASP A 175 50.10 45.03 8.89
N THR A 176 49.20 45.84 9.47
CA THR A 176 49.51 47.21 9.94
C THR A 176 50.34 47.19 11.24
N GLN A 177 50.19 46.17 12.09
CA GLN A 177 50.94 46.05 13.35
C GLN A 177 52.35 45.45 13.18
N PHE A 178 52.61 44.76 12.08
CA PHE A 178 53.87 44.03 11.85
C PHE A 178 54.79 44.62 10.76
N SER A 179 54.45 45.78 10.18
CA SER A 179 55.30 46.53 9.20
C SER A 179 56.08 47.72 9.82
N VAL A 180 56.55 47.59 11.05
CA VAL A 180 57.52 48.51 11.70
C VAL A 180 58.90 47.87 11.69
#